data_AF-A0A919LFR6-F1
#
_entry.id   AF-A0A919LFR6-F1
#
_cell.length_a   1.000
_cell.length_b   1.000
_cell.length_c   1.000
_cell.angle_alpha   90.00
_cell.angle_beta   90.00
_cell.angle_gamma   90.00
#
_symmetry.space_group_name_H-M   'P 1'
#
loop_
_entity.id
_entity.type
_entity.pdbx_description
1 polymer ?
#
loop_
_entity_poly.entity_id
_entity_poly.type
_entity_poly.pdbx_seq_one_letter_code
_entity_poly.pdbx_strand_id
1 'polypeptide(L)' 'MTGAYEDLPHRLLRKRVRDIASGAEGELMAVVNESVSHTGVERWAELAYIRIASGREITTAVANIEAAG' A
#
# COMPACT_ATOMS: atom_id res chain seq x y z
N MET A 1 -13.22 17.63 4.34
CA MET A 1 -13.36 16.17 4.36
C MET A 1 -11.98 15.61 4.58
N THR A 2 -11.61 15.33 5.83
CA THR A 2 -10.42 14.52 6.14
C THR A 2 -10.73 13.12 5.63
N GLY A 3 -10.02 12.65 4.61
CA GLY A 3 -10.09 11.27 4.18
C GLY A 3 -9.80 10.40 5.40
N ALA A 4 -10.76 9.54 5.77
CA ALA A 4 -10.52 8.61 6.86
C ALA A 4 -9.52 7.57 6.36
N TYR A 5 -8.42 7.42 7.09
CA TYR A 5 -7.44 6.36 6.90
C TYR A 5 -7.16 5.69 8.24
N GLU A 6 -7.02 4.37 8.21
CA GLU A 6 -6.66 3.56 9.37
C GLU A 6 -5.41 2.74 9.04
N ASP A 7 -4.39 2.82 9.90
CA ASP A 7 -3.19 1.97 9.77
C ASP A 7 -3.56 0.52 10.10
N LEU A 8 -3.26 -0.40 9.18
CA LEU A 8 -3.51 -1.82 9.34
C LEU A 8 -2.22 -2.59 9.62
N PRO A 9 -2.25 -3.60 10.50
CA PRO A 9 -1.12 -4.50 10.68
C PRO A 9 -0.90 -5.35 9.43
N HIS A 10 0.37 -5.60 9.08
CA HIS A 10 0.70 -6.50 7.98
C HIS A 10 1.97 -7.33 8.25
N ARG A 11 1.95 -8.61 7.88
CA ARG A 11 3.06 -9.56 8.13
C ARG A 11 4.38 -9.20 7.43
N LEU A 12 4.29 -8.42 6.35
CA LEU A 12 5.43 -7.95 5.55
C LEU A 12 5.87 -6.52 5.90
N LEU A 13 5.28 -5.90 6.93
CA LEU A 13 5.65 -4.54 7.32
C LEU A 13 7.15 -4.48 7.66
N ARG A 14 7.84 -3.45 7.17
CA ARG A 14 9.30 -3.25 7.26
C ARG A 14 10.14 -4.34 6.58
N LYS A 15 9.55 -5.12 5.66
CA LYS A 15 10.25 -6.15 4.88
C LYS A 15 10.30 -5.75 3.40
N ARG A 16 11.24 -6.38 2.68
CA ARG A 16 11.32 -6.30 1.23
C ARG A 16 10.08 -6.93 0.60
N VAL A 17 9.46 -6.19 -0.30
CA VAL A 17 8.29 -6.60 -1.07
C VAL A 17 8.45 -6.25 -2.53
N ARG A 18 7.69 -6.95 -3.37
CA ARG A 18 7.54 -6.68 -4.80
C ARG A 18 6.09 -6.39 -5.10
N ASP A 19 5.83 -5.29 -5.80
CA ASP A 19 4.53 -5.03 -6.42
C ASP A 19 4.43 -5.84 -7.72
N ILE A 20 3.51 -6.79 -7.77
CA ILE A 20 3.33 -7.71 -8.89
C ILE A 20 2.93 -6.96 -10.16
N ALA A 21 2.13 -5.89 -10.02
CA ALA A 21 1.60 -5.16 -11.16
C ALA A 21 2.67 -4.34 -11.90
N SER A 22 3.56 -3.65 -11.16
CA SER A 22 4.64 -2.85 -11.75
C SER A 22 5.99 -3.56 -11.83
N GLY A 23 6.17 -4.66 -11.09
CA GLY A 23 7.45 -5.32 -10.87
C GLY A 23 8.40 -4.54 -9.95
N ALA A 24 7.99 -3.41 -9.39
CA ALA A 24 8.82 -2.58 -8.52
C ALA A 24 9.09 -3.27 -7.18
N GLU A 25 10.32 -3.17 -6.69
CA GLU A 25 10.72 -3.68 -5.38
C GLU A 25 11.08 -2.55 -4.41
N GLY A 26 10.79 -2.77 -3.14
CA GLY A 26 11.10 -1.83 -2.07
C GLY A 26 10.78 -2.38 -0.68
N GLU A 27 10.83 -1.51 0.32
CA GLU A 27 10.42 -1.84 1.70
C GLU A 27 8.95 -1.46 1.90
N LEU A 28 8.13 -2.37 2.46
CA LEU A 28 6.77 -2.05 2.87
C LEU A 28 6.80 -1.14 4.11
N MET A 29 6.38 0.10 3.94
CA MET A 29 6.44 1.13 4.97
C MET A 29 5.18 1.18 5.82
N ALA A 30 4.01 1.02 5.19
CA ALA A 30 2.71 1.07 5.83
C ALA A 30 1.67 0.30 5.01
N VAL A 31 0.62 -0.14 5.68
CA VAL A 31 -0.63 -0.56 5.05
C VAL A 31 -1.73 0.27 5.67
N VAL A 32 -2.58 0.87 4.85
CA VAL A 32 -3.69 1.70 5.31
C VAL A 32 -4.98 1.28 4.64
N ASN A 33 -6.09 1.34 5.36
CA ASN A 33 -7.41 1.32 4.77
C ASN A 33 -7.84 2.76 4.48
N GLU A 34 -7.93 3.15 3.21
CA GLU A 34 -8.30 4.51 2.80
C GLU A 34 -9.65 4.54 2.11
N SER A 35 -10.46 5.57 2.38
CA SER A 35 -11.67 5.82 1.62
C SER A 35 -11.35 6.36 0.22
N VAL A 36 -11.61 5.54 -0.81
CA VAL A 36 -11.50 5.90 -2.24
C VAL A 36 -12.85 6.26 -2.84
N SER A 37 -13.78 6.67 -2.00
CA SER A 37 -15.15 7.02 -2.36
C SER A 37 -15.19 8.19 -3.35
N HIS A 38 -15.94 8.04 -4.44
CA HIS A 38 -16.29 9.14 -5.34
C HIS A 38 -17.81 9.26 -5.42
N THR A 39 -18.31 10.50 -5.27
CA THR A 39 -19.73 10.93 -5.28
C THR A 39 -20.76 9.82 -5.04
N GLY A 40 -21.11 9.58 -3.78
CA GLY A 40 -22.29 8.80 -3.38
C GLY A 40 -22.10 7.29 -3.20
N VAL A 41 -20.91 6.75 -3.50
CA VAL A 41 -20.59 5.33 -3.23
C VAL A 41 -19.41 5.26 -2.27
N GLU A 42 -19.68 4.75 -1.07
CA GLU A 42 -18.63 4.46 -0.10
C GLU A 42 -17.76 3.31 -0.61
N ARG A 43 -16.45 3.57 -0.75
CA ARG A 43 -15.45 2.58 -1.13
C ARG A 43 -14.23 2.75 -0.26
N TRP A 44 -13.73 1.61 0.20
CA TRP A 44 -12.54 1.51 1.03
C TRP A 44 -11.53 0.62 0.30
N ALA A 45 -10.26 0.99 0.35
CA ALA A 45 -9.18 0.25 -0.28
C ALA A 45 -8.02 0.09 0.69
N GLU A 46 -7.53 -1.14 0.81
CA GLU A 46 -6.28 -1.42 1.51
C GLU A 46 -5.10 -1.13 0.59
N LEU A 47 -4.34 -0.09 0.93
CA LEU A 47 -3.19 0.39 0.18
C LEU A 47 -1.89 0.07 0.90
N ALA A 48 -0.92 -0.45 0.15
CA ALA A 48 0.44 -0.69 0.58
C ALA A 48 1.34 0.46 0.12
N TYR A 49 2.04 1.10 1.06
CA TYR A 49 3.05 2.10 0.77
C TYR A 49 4.43 1.44 0.70
N ILE A 50 5.06 1.49 -0.46
CA ILE A 50 6.35 0.85 -0.71
C ILE A 50 7.40 1.93 -0.97
N ARG A 51 8.50 1.90 -0.21
CA ARG A 51 9.66 2.77 -0.45
C ARG A 51 10.64 2.06 -1.38
N ILE A 52 10.72 2.54 -2.62
CA ILE A 52 11.61 1.98 -3.65
C ILE A 52 13.05 2.49 -3.48
N ALA A 53 14.00 1.90 -4.21
CA ALA A 53 15.43 2.18 -4.10
C ALA A 53 15.81 3.66 -4.30
N SER A 54 15.03 4.43 -5.06
CA SER A 54 15.23 5.87 -5.22
C SER A 54 14.83 6.70 -3.99
N GLY A 55 14.30 6.08 -2.95
CA GLY A 55 13.75 6.74 -1.76
C GLY A 55 12.32 7.26 -1.95
N ARG A 56 11.76 7.18 -3.15
CA ARG A 56 10.36 7.54 -3.43
C ARG A 56 9.41 6.51 -2.85
N GLU A 57 8.24 6.97 -2.41
CA GLU A 57 7.14 6.10 -2.03
C GLU A 57 6.14 5.95 -3.18
N ILE A 58 5.74 4.70 -3.42
CA ILE A 58 4.68 4.32 -4.35
C ILE A 58 3.58 3.61 -3.58
N THR A 59 2.36 3.68 -4.10
CA THR A 59 1.21 2.97 -3.54
C THR A 59 0.69 1.92 -4.52
N THR A 60 0.26 0.78 -3.98
CA THR A 60 -0.41 -0.30 -4.72
C THR A 60 -1.43 -0.96 -3.80
N ALA A 61 -2.32 -1.79 -4.34
CA ALA A 61 -3.22 -2.58 -3.52
C ALA A 61 -2.43 -3.57 -2.67
N VAL A 62 -2.82 -3.80 -1.41
CA VAL A 62 -2.17 -4.83 -0.56
C VAL A 62 -2.18 -6.20 -1.22
N ALA A 63 -3.25 -6.53 -1.97
CA ALA A 63 -3.33 -7.78 -2.71
C ALA A 63 -2.27 -7.94 -3.82
N ASN A 64 -1.62 -6.84 -4.24
CA ASN A 64 -0.59 -6.86 -5.28
C ASN A 64 0.83 -7.05 -4.75
N ILE A 65 1.04 -7.12 -3.43
CA ILE A 65 2.39 -7.24 -2.87
C ILE A 65 2.73 -8.68 -2.50
N GLU A 66 3.95 -9.09 -2.84
CA GLU A 66 4.55 -10.34 -2.39
C GLU A 66 5.87 -10.08 -1.64
N ALA A 67 6.32 -11.04 -0.85
CA ALA A 67 7.64 -10.95 -0.22
C ALA A 67 8.73 -11.00 -1.31
N ALA A 68 9.72 -10.12 -1.21
CA ALA A 68 10.93 -10.15 -2.04
C ALA A 68 12.11 -10.63 -1.19
N GLY A 69 12.93 -11.51 -1.78
CA GLY A 69 14.10 -12.13 -1.14
C GLY A 69 15.32 -11.22 -1.07
#